data_AF-A0A821A8L8-F1
#
_entry.id   AF-A0A821A8L8-F1
#
_cell.length_a   1.000
_cell.length_b   1.000
_cell.length_c   1.000
_cell.angle_alpha   90.00
_cell.angle_beta   90.00
_cell.angle_gamma   90.00
#
_symmetry.space_group_name_H-M   'P 1'
#
loop_
_entity.id
_entity.type
_entity.pdbx_description
1 polymer ?
#
loop_
_entity_poly.entity_id
_entity_poly.type
_entity_poly.pdbx_seq_one_letter_code
_entity_poly.pdbx_strand_id
1 'polypeptide(L)'
;QAQILGSIRRIIQNRSLIIRVTDKGNNFYIGSAVEFEQKAAKFFSDTNAFIELSCNPFNEILDKVIQLLNTLRGKDLIRKWQHEQMMPDRITCELAHLYFNPKIHKDGIPVRPIESTIHAATT
;
A
#
# COMPACT_ATOMS: atom_id res chain seq x y z
N GLN A 1 -3.21 1.09 32.89
CA GLN A 1 -3.27 1.25 31.42
C GLN A 1 -2.51 0.16 30.65
N ALA A 2 -1.28 -0.20 31.01
CA ALA A 2 -0.50 -1.26 30.32
C ALA A 2 -1.22 -2.62 30.23
N GLN A 3 -1.92 -3.04 31.28
CA GLN A 3 -2.67 -4.31 31.33
C GLN A 3 -3.85 -4.36 30.34
N ILE A 4 -4.52 -3.23 30.12
CA ILE A 4 -5.64 -3.11 29.19
C ILE A 4 -5.14 -3.24 27.75
N LEU A 5 -4.06 -2.52 27.41
CA LEU A 5 -3.44 -2.61 26.08
C LEU A 5 -2.96 -4.03 25.76
N GLY A 6 -2.32 -4.70 26.72
CA GLY A 6 -1.91 -6.09 26.57
C GLY A 6 -3.10 -7.03 26.33
N SER A 7 -4.20 -6.81 27.06
CA SER A 7 -5.43 -7.60 26.90
C SER A 7 -6.09 -7.40 25.53
N ILE A 8 -6.16 -6.15 25.04
CA ILE A 8 -6.71 -5.82 23.71
C ILE A 8 -5.89 -6.50 22.61
N ARG A 9 -4.55 -6.37 22.65
CA ARG A 9 -3.66 -7.00 21.66
C ARG A 9 -3.85 -8.52 21.64
N ARG A 10 -3.92 -9.15 22.81
CA ARG A 10 -4.16 -10.59 22.92
C ARG A 10 -5.51 -10.99 22.33
N ILE A 11 -6.57 -10.22 22.54
CA ILE A 11 -7.89 -10.50 21.95
C ILE A 11 -7.84 -10.40 20.43
N ILE A 12 -7.22 -9.34 19.90
CA ILE A 12 -7.07 -9.13 18.45
C ILE A 12 -6.33 -10.31 17.82
N GLN A 13 -5.22 -10.74 18.41
CA GLN A 13 -4.43 -11.87 17.92
C GLN A 13 -5.19 -13.19 18.03
N ASN A 14 -5.73 -13.51 19.22
CA ASN A 14 -6.40 -14.79 19.47
C ASN A 14 -7.67 -14.97 18.64
N ARG A 15 -8.37 -13.88 18.33
CA ARG A 15 -9.60 -13.91 17.51
C ARG A 15 -9.34 -13.59 16.04
N SER A 16 -8.08 -13.44 15.64
CA SER A 16 -7.69 -13.06 14.27
C SER A 16 -8.51 -11.88 13.74
N LEU A 17 -8.50 -10.77 14.50
CA LEU A 17 -9.24 -9.55 14.15
C LEU A 17 -8.34 -8.59 13.39
N ILE A 18 -8.90 -7.93 12.39
CA ILE A 18 -8.28 -6.80 11.69
C ILE A 18 -8.88 -5.50 12.22
N ILE A 19 -7.99 -4.54 12.48
CA ILE A 19 -8.35 -3.14 12.73
C ILE A 19 -7.92 -2.31 11.53
N ARG A 20 -8.85 -1.55 10.95
CA ARG A 20 -8.60 -0.64 9.83
C ARG A 20 -9.33 0.68 10.02
N VAL A 21 -8.75 1.74 9.47
CA VAL A 21 -9.46 3.00 9.29
C VAL A 21 -10.52 2.79 8.21
N THR A 22 -11.71 3.32 8.45
CA THR A 22 -12.81 3.26 7.50
C THR A 22 -12.62 4.27 6.39
N ASP A 23 -13.17 3.96 5.22
CA ASP A 23 -13.09 4.82 4.05
C ASP A 23 -13.69 6.23 4.26
N LYS A 24 -14.72 6.33 5.10
CA LYS A 24 -15.42 7.58 5.43
C LYS A 24 -15.81 7.60 6.90
N GLY A 25 -15.83 8.79 7.48
CA GLY A 25 -16.36 9.03 8.83
C GLY A 25 -15.32 8.96 9.96
N ASN A 26 -14.02 8.83 9.64
CA ASN A 26 -12.92 8.83 10.62
C ASN A 26 -13.10 7.83 11.77
N ASN A 27 -13.71 6.67 11.47
CA ASN A 27 -13.97 5.59 12.43
C ASN A 27 -13.05 4.40 12.17
N PHE A 28 -12.98 3.50 13.16
CA PHE A 28 -12.30 2.21 13.03
C PHE A 28 -13.28 1.09 12.72
N TYR A 29 -12.91 0.24 11.79
CA TYR A 29 -13.52 -1.05 11.56
C TYR A 29 -12.74 -2.10 12.34
N ILE A 30 -13.46 -2.95 13.08
CA ILE A 30 -12.92 -4.15 13.72
C ILE A 30 -13.74 -5.34 13.21
N GLY A 31 -13.09 -6.31 12.59
CA GLY A 31 -13.76 -7.49 12.05
C GLY A 31 -12.82 -8.68 11.88
N SER A 32 -13.36 -9.80 11.42
CA SER A 32 -12.58 -11.01 11.15
C SER A 32 -11.56 -10.77 10.04
N ALA A 33 -10.32 -11.22 10.23
CA ALA A 33 -9.28 -11.20 9.20
C ALA A 33 -9.71 -12.01 7.97
N VAL A 34 -10.30 -13.20 8.20
CA VAL A 34 -10.76 -14.10 7.13
C VAL A 34 -11.84 -13.44 6.27
N GLU A 35 -12.82 -12.78 6.89
CA GLU A 35 -13.88 -12.08 6.16
C GLU A 35 -13.31 -10.92 5.34
N PHE A 36 -12.35 -10.20 5.90
CA PHE A 36 -11.68 -9.09 5.23
C PHE A 36 -10.86 -9.55 4.03
N GLU A 37 -10.11 -10.65 4.16
CA GLU A 37 -9.37 -11.29 3.08
C GLU A 37 -10.30 -11.79 1.97
N GLN A 38 -11.43 -12.41 2.31
CA GLN A 38 -12.46 -12.81 1.35
C GLN A 38 -13.02 -11.61 0.57
N LYS A 39 -13.23 -10.47 1.23
CA LYS A 39 -13.66 -9.23 0.57
C LYS A 39 -12.61 -8.68 -0.38
N ALA A 40 -11.32 -8.75 -0.03
CA ALA A 40 -10.23 -8.38 -0.92
C ALA A 40 -10.13 -9.32 -2.13
N ALA A 41 -10.19 -10.64 -1.90
CA ALA A 41 -10.21 -11.65 -2.96
C ALA A 41 -11.38 -11.45 -3.92
N LYS A 42 -12.58 -11.19 -3.38
CA LYS A 42 -13.75 -10.85 -4.18
C LYS A 42 -13.53 -9.62 -5.04
N PHE A 43 -12.92 -8.55 -4.48
CA PHE A 43 -12.59 -7.36 -5.26
C PHE A 43 -11.67 -7.69 -6.46
N PHE A 44 -10.63 -8.51 -6.26
CA PHE A 44 -9.76 -8.92 -7.37
C PHE A 44 -10.52 -9.70 -8.43
N SER A 45 -11.33 -10.68 -8.02
CA SER A 45 -12.14 -11.49 -8.94
C SER A 45 -13.18 -10.68 -9.71
N ASP A 46 -13.82 -9.70 -9.06
CA ASP A 46 -14.90 -8.90 -9.67
C ASP A 46 -14.36 -7.86 -10.66
N THR A 47 -13.13 -7.37 -10.45
CA THR A 47 -12.57 -6.24 -11.24
C THR A 47 -11.55 -6.64 -12.28
N ASN A 48 -10.83 -7.75 -12.07
CA ASN A 48 -9.67 -8.14 -12.88
C ASN A 48 -8.65 -7.00 -13.08
N ALA A 49 -8.55 -6.09 -12.10
CA ALA A 49 -7.73 -4.88 -12.19
C ALA A 49 -6.25 -5.11 -11.84
N PHE A 50 -5.93 -6.24 -11.21
CA PHE A 50 -4.60 -6.59 -10.73
C PHE A 50 -4.22 -7.98 -11.22
N ILE A 51 -2.93 -8.18 -11.48
CA ILE A 51 -2.36 -9.48 -11.81
C ILE A 51 -1.28 -9.83 -10.78
N GLU A 52 -1.16 -11.12 -10.48
CA GLU A 52 -0.05 -11.61 -9.69
C GLU A 52 1.22 -11.63 -10.53
N LEU A 53 2.32 -11.11 -9.97
CA LEU A 53 3.63 -11.12 -10.62
C LEU A 53 4.41 -12.35 -10.17
N SER A 54 5.11 -12.99 -11.10
CA SER A 54 5.95 -14.17 -10.82
C SER A 54 7.24 -13.84 -10.08
N CYS A 55 7.64 -12.57 -10.05
CA CYS A 55 8.86 -12.11 -9.38
C CYS A 55 8.69 -10.68 -8.87
N ASN A 56 9.55 -10.27 -7.94
CA ASN A 56 9.59 -8.92 -7.41
C ASN A 56 10.27 -7.96 -8.41
N PRO A 57 9.56 -6.96 -8.98
CA PRO A 57 10.10 -6.07 -10.01
C PRO A 57 10.87 -4.86 -9.44
N PHE A 58 11.07 -4.76 -8.12
CA PHE A 58 11.56 -3.55 -7.44
C PHE A 58 12.86 -3.02 -8.03
N ASN A 59 13.89 -3.86 -8.10
CA ASN A 59 15.22 -3.42 -8.60
C ASN A 59 15.16 -2.98 -10.06
N GLU A 60 14.38 -3.68 -10.89
CA GLU A 60 14.23 -3.33 -12.31
C GLU A 60 13.57 -1.96 -12.49
N ILE A 61 12.49 -1.69 -11.75
CA ILE A 61 11.80 -0.40 -11.77
C ILE A 61 12.72 0.71 -11.27
N LEU A 62 13.38 0.48 -10.13
CA LEU A 62 14.29 1.44 -9.52
C LEU A 62 15.46 1.81 -10.47
N ASP A 63 16.07 0.81 -11.09
CA ASP A 63 17.15 1.02 -12.05
C ASP A 63 16.68 1.80 -13.28
N LYS A 64 15.48 1.52 -13.80
CA LYS A 64 14.87 2.30 -14.91
C LYS A 64 14.66 3.77 -14.54
N VAL A 65 14.18 4.06 -13.33
CA VAL A 65 14.01 5.44 -12.85
C VAL A 65 15.36 6.16 -12.75
N ILE A 66 16.36 5.52 -12.15
CA ILE A 66 17.71 6.09 -12.02
C ILE A 66 18.32 6.35 -13.39
N GLN A 67 18.19 5.41 -14.34
CA GLN A 67 18.68 5.57 -15.71
C GLN A 67 17.98 6.72 -16.44
N LEU A 68 16.66 6.87 -16.28
CA LEU A 68 15.90 7.97 -16.85
C LEU A 68 16.42 9.32 -16.31
N LEU A 69 16.55 9.46 -15.00
CA LEU A 69 17.04 10.69 -14.36
C LEU A 69 18.45 11.05 -14.83
N ASN A 70 19.35 10.07 -14.89
CA ASN A 70 20.71 10.27 -15.39
C ASN A 70 20.73 10.70 -16.86
N THR A 71 19.86 10.11 -17.69
CA THR A 71 19.72 10.48 -19.10
C THR A 71 19.20 11.90 -19.27
N LEU A 72 18.18 12.28 -18.50
CA LEU A 72 17.62 13.64 -18.51
C LEU A 72 18.66 14.67 -18.07
N ARG A 73 19.46 14.34 -17.03
CA ARG A 73 20.53 15.21 -16.55
C ARG A 73 21.66 15.34 -17.58
N GLY A 74 22.08 14.23 -18.20
CA GLY A 74 23.12 14.21 -19.22
C GLY A 74 22.75 14.95 -20.52
N LYS A 75 21.45 15.12 -20.79
CA LYS A 75 20.91 15.93 -21.90
C LYS A 75 20.58 17.37 -21.50
N ASP A 76 20.92 17.79 -20.28
CA ASP A 76 20.58 19.10 -19.70
C ASP A 76 19.08 19.45 -19.77
N LEU A 77 18.21 18.43 -19.75
CA LEU A 77 16.75 18.60 -19.71
C LEU A 77 16.25 18.88 -18.29
N ILE A 78 17.05 18.53 -17.28
CA ILE A 78 16.80 18.85 -15.87
C ILE A 78 18.04 19.47 -15.22
N ARG A 79 17.81 20.36 -14.26
CA ARG A 79 18.86 20.98 -13.44
C ARG A 79 19.40 19.99 -12.42
N LYS A 80 20.63 20.24 -11.94
CA LYS A 80 21.28 19.43 -10.90
C LYS A 80 20.38 19.24 -9.67
N TRP A 81 19.80 20.32 -9.14
CA TRP A 81 18.95 20.24 -7.95
C TRP A 81 17.68 19.39 -8.18
N GLN A 82 17.12 19.39 -9.40
CA GLN A 82 15.96 18.56 -9.74
C GLN A 82 16.35 17.09 -9.76
N HIS A 83 17.50 16.78 -10.39
CA HIS A 83 18.06 15.43 -10.40
C HIS A 83 18.30 14.90 -8.98
N GLU A 84 18.93 15.70 -8.12
CA GLU A 84 19.19 15.34 -6.72
C GLU A 84 17.91 15.13 -5.92
N GLN A 85 16.89 15.98 -6.10
CA GLN A 85 15.62 15.88 -5.39
C GLN A 85 14.77 14.68 -5.84
N MET A 86 14.83 14.32 -7.13
CA MET A 86 14.05 13.21 -7.70
C MET A 86 14.76 11.87 -7.63
N MET A 87 16.07 11.84 -7.33
CA MET A 87 16.83 10.60 -7.24
C MET A 87 16.30 9.73 -6.10
N PRO A 88 15.78 8.51 -6.39
CA PRO A 88 15.29 7.63 -5.34
C PRO A 88 16.47 7.13 -4.49
N ASP A 89 16.28 7.12 -3.17
CA ASP A 89 17.21 6.51 -2.23
C ASP A 89 16.97 5.00 -2.18
N ARG A 90 17.99 4.21 -2.57
CA ARG A 90 17.90 2.74 -2.60
C ARG A 90 17.64 2.11 -1.23
N ILE A 91 17.94 2.80 -0.13
CA ILE A 91 17.77 2.29 1.22
C ILE A 91 16.33 2.47 1.69
N THR A 92 15.70 3.58 1.33
CA THR A 92 14.36 3.97 1.82
C THR A 92 13.26 3.76 0.79
N CYS A 93 13.60 3.48 -0.46
CA CYS A 93 12.63 3.23 -1.52
C CYS A 93 11.99 1.83 -1.39
N GLU A 94 10.69 1.74 -1.65
CA GLU A 94 9.91 0.50 -1.54
C GLU A 94 9.01 0.30 -2.78
N LEU A 95 8.38 -0.87 -2.91
CA LEU A 95 7.30 -1.05 -3.88
C LEU A 95 6.03 -0.32 -3.40
N ALA A 96 5.17 0.05 -4.35
CA ALA A 96 3.83 0.52 -4.01
C ALA A 96 3.07 -0.55 -3.21
N HIS A 97 2.39 -0.11 -2.16
CA HIS A 97 1.66 -0.99 -1.25
C HIS A 97 0.17 -0.93 -1.54
N LEU A 98 -0.42 -2.07 -1.88
CA LEU A 98 -1.87 -2.20 -1.99
C LEU A 98 -2.45 -2.61 -0.63
N TYR A 99 -3.41 -1.83 -0.14
CA TYR A 99 -4.22 -2.20 1.02
C TYR A 99 -5.69 -1.81 0.80
N PHE A 100 -6.53 -2.14 1.76
CA PHE A 100 -7.98 -2.01 1.62
C PHE A 100 -8.60 -1.26 2.80
N ASN A 101 -9.49 -0.31 2.50
CA ASN A 101 -10.30 0.39 3.50
C ASN A 101 -11.76 -0.07 3.46
N PRO A 102 -12.38 -0.43 4.60
CA PRO A 102 -13.80 -0.82 4.65
C PRO A 102 -14.75 0.33 4.32
N LYS A 103 -15.70 0.09 3.42
CA LYS A 103 -16.81 1.00 3.08
C LYS A 103 -18.02 0.70 3.97
N ILE A 104 -17.93 1.02 5.27
CA ILE A 104 -18.98 0.74 6.27
C ILE A 104 -20.35 1.39 5.98
N HIS A 105 -20.39 2.36 5.06
CA HIS A 105 -21.61 3.05 4.63
C HIS A 105 -22.32 2.36 3.45
N LYS A 106 -21.89 1.14 3.07
CA LYS A 106 -22.49 0.34 1.99
C LYS A 106 -22.88 -1.04 2.51
N ASP A 107 -23.94 -1.60 1.95
CA ASP A 107 -24.41 -2.95 2.26
C ASP A 107 -23.32 -3.99 2.01
N GLY A 108 -23.20 -4.96 2.93
CA GLY A 108 -22.15 -5.98 2.89
C GLY A 108 -20.74 -5.48 3.26
N ILE A 109 -20.57 -4.17 3.51
CA ILE A 109 -19.29 -3.53 3.88
C ILE A 109 -18.15 -3.96 2.92
N PRO A 110 -18.24 -3.64 1.62
CA PRO A 110 -17.18 -3.93 0.66
C PRO A 110 -15.93 -3.12 0.96
N VAL A 111 -14.82 -3.48 0.31
CA VAL A 111 -13.54 -2.79 0.47
C VAL A 111 -13.28 -1.76 -0.64
N ARG A 112 -12.50 -0.72 -0.35
CA ARG A 112 -11.87 0.17 -1.33
C ARG A 112 -10.39 -0.20 -1.44
N PRO A 113 -9.86 -0.51 -2.65
CA PRO A 113 -8.41 -0.62 -2.83
C PRO A 113 -7.75 0.75 -2.65
N ILE A 114 -6.63 0.79 -1.96
CA ILE A 114 -5.77 1.96 -1.81
C ILE A 114 -4.37 1.53 -2.25
N GLU A 115 -3.88 2.14 -3.31
CA GLU A 115 -2.51 1.99 -3.77
C GLU A 115 -1.69 3.15 -3.19
N SER A 116 -0.80 2.82 -2.25
CA SER A 116 0.09 3.80 -1.64
C SER A 116 1.45 3.74 -2.34
N THR A 117 1.77 4.83 -3.01
CA THR A 117 3.05 5.06 -3.69
C THR A 117 4.01 5.89 -2.83
N ILE A 118 3.69 6.09 -1.54
CA ILE A 118 4.58 6.73 -0.58
C ILE A 118 5.87 5.89 -0.51
N HIS A 119 7.01 6.55 -0.70
CA HIS A 119 8.36 5.95 -0.80
C HIS A 119 8.62 5.11 -2.06
N ALA A 120 7.66 4.95 -2.96
CA ALA A 120 7.89 4.27 -4.23
C ALA A 120 8.69 5.13 -5.20
N ALA A 121 9.53 4.49 -6.02
CA ALA A 121 10.29 5.17 -7.08
C ALA A 121 9.38 5.71 -8.20
N THR A 122 8.17 5.16 -8.33
CA THR A 122 7.17 5.49 -9.35
C THR A 122 5.78 5.58 -8.72
N THR A 123 4.90 6.34 -9.36
CA THR A 123 3.46 6.40 -9.05
C THR A 123 2.64 5.57 -10.02
#